data_AF-A0A1Y5E4N7-F1
#
_entry.id   AF-A0A1Y5E4N7-F1
#
_cell.length_a   1.000
_cell.length_b   1.000
_cell.length_c   1.000
_cell.angle_alpha   90.00
_cell.angle_beta   90.00
_cell.angle_gamma   90.00
#
_symmetry.space_group_name_H-M   'P 1'
#
loop_
_entity.id
_entity.type
_entity.pdbx_description
1 polymer ?
#
loop_
_entity_poly.entity_id
_entity_poly.type
_entity_poly.pdbx_seq_one_letter_code
_entity_poly.pdbx_strand_id
1 'polypeptide(L)'
;MPKPCYDAFMQTDANIKEILDFYLLAGVDEAIGETPVNQFDRPAPSQPAINIPPVEPNSVPAPKQFPIHQQPEVLANSVPASSGQGVQEANALANSANSILELKAVIENFGGCALKSMATNTVFARGNPEADLMIIDRAPSAEEDRSGLPFAGASGIFLAKMLGSIGLNEDAVYLSACLPWRPPGGRVPTREEQAICLPFIRRHIELASPKHILMCGEAAAFLLEKKTGINKLRGSWETVEANSQTVTALSIFHPTFLMEHPASKKLAWADLLKLKAALTAQL
;
A
#
# COMPACT_ATOMS: atom_id res chain seq x y z
N MET A 1 30.18 -42.69 -16.67
CA MET A 1 28.96 -42.01 -16.18
C MET A 1 28.41 -41.17 -17.34
N PRO A 2 27.18 -41.39 -17.78
CA PRO A 2 26.59 -40.63 -18.89
C PRO A 2 26.23 -39.21 -18.43
N LYS A 3 26.57 -38.22 -19.26
CA LYS A 3 26.22 -36.80 -19.07
C LYS A 3 24.70 -36.63 -19.24
N PRO A 4 23.99 -35.84 -18.41
CA PRO A 4 22.56 -35.62 -18.58
C PRO A 4 22.25 -34.57 -19.66
N CYS A 5 21.63 -35.03 -20.74
CA CYS A 5 20.48 -34.48 -21.48
C CYS A 5 20.39 -33.01 -21.97
N TYR A 6 21.34 -32.09 -21.76
CA TYR A 6 21.08 -30.70 -22.17
C TYR A 6 21.34 -30.38 -23.65
N ASP A 7 22.15 -31.17 -24.35
CA ASP A 7 22.55 -30.85 -25.74
C ASP A 7 21.51 -31.25 -26.81
N ALA A 8 20.40 -31.89 -26.42
CA ALA A 8 19.42 -32.44 -27.36
C ALA A 8 18.27 -31.48 -27.72
N PHE A 9 18.17 -30.30 -27.11
CA PHE A 9 17.03 -29.37 -27.29
C PHE A 9 17.27 -28.23 -28.30
N MET A 10 18.44 -28.17 -28.95
CA MET A 10 18.80 -27.05 -29.84
C MET A 10 18.74 -27.39 -31.34
N GLN A 11 17.95 -28.40 -31.72
CA GLN A 11 17.66 -28.70 -33.13
C GLN A 11 16.19 -29.03 -33.33
N THR A 12 15.35 -28.01 -33.39
CA THR A 12 14.11 -27.98 -34.19
C THR A 12 13.56 -26.56 -34.12
N ASP A 13 12.86 -26.14 -35.17
CA ASP A 13 12.17 -24.85 -35.29
C ASP A 13 11.15 -24.65 -34.16
N ALA A 14 11.63 -24.33 -32.96
CA ALA A 14 10.79 -24.00 -31.83
C ALA A 14 10.05 -22.71 -32.20
N ASN A 15 8.73 -22.84 -32.33
CA ASN A 15 7.85 -21.74 -32.66
C ASN A 15 8.10 -20.64 -31.63
N ILE A 16 8.52 -19.45 -32.07
CA ILE A 16 8.82 -18.30 -31.20
C ILE A 16 7.68 -18.07 -30.18
N LYS A 17 6.44 -18.37 -30.57
CA LYS A 17 5.28 -18.32 -29.71
C LYS A 17 5.36 -19.28 -28.51
N GLU A 18 5.77 -20.53 -28.72
CA GLU A 18 5.87 -21.54 -27.65
C GLU A 18 6.97 -21.16 -26.65
N ILE A 19 8.05 -20.57 -27.14
CA ILE A 19 9.13 -20.03 -26.30
C ILE A 19 8.62 -18.86 -25.45
N LEU A 20 7.88 -17.93 -26.05
CA LEU A 20 7.28 -16.80 -25.33
C LEU A 20 6.25 -17.25 -24.30
N ASP A 21 5.40 -18.22 -24.64
CA ASP A 21 4.42 -18.81 -23.72
C ASP A 21 5.11 -19.47 -22.53
N PHE A 22 6.22 -20.18 -22.76
CA PHE A 22 7.04 -20.73 -21.68
C PHE A 22 7.60 -19.64 -20.76
N TYR A 23 8.16 -18.56 -21.31
CA TYR A 23 8.71 -17.47 -20.51
C TYR A 23 7.63 -16.75 -19.69
N LEU A 24 6.45 -16.52 -20.27
CA LEU A 24 5.32 -15.97 -19.54
C LEU A 24 4.88 -16.88 -18.38
N LEU A 25 4.80 -18.20 -18.60
CA LEU A 25 4.47 -19.17 -17.55
C LEU A 25 5.56 -19.25 -16.47
N ALA A 26 6.82 -19.03 -16.84
CA ALA A 26 7.95 -18.96 -15.91
C ALA A 26 8.01 -17.65 -15.12
N GLY A 27 7.07 -16.71 -15.36
CA GLY A 27 6.99 -15.43 -14.66
C GLY A 27 7.99 -14.39 -15.15
N VAL A 28 8.54 -14.56 -16.35
CA VAL A 28 9.38 -13.55 -16.99
C VAL A 28 8.48 -12.45 -17.54
N ASP A 29 8.66 -11.24 -17.02
CA ASP A 29 7.85 -10.06 -17.31
C ASP A 29 8.64 -8.98 -18.08
N GLU A 30 9.97 -8.96 -17.96
CA GLU A 30 10.82 -7.98 -18.63
C GLU A 30 12.14 -8.59 -19.15
N ALA A 31 12.56 -8.18 -20.35
CA ALA A 31 13.87 -8.51 -20.91
C ALA A 31 14.87 -7.37 -20.59
N ILE A 32 15.71 -7.59 -19.57
CA ILE A 32 16.61 -6.56 -19.01
C ILE A 32 17.88 -6.35 -19.88
N GLY A 33 18.21 -7.29 -20.76
CA GLY A 33 19.35 -7.16 -21.68
C GLY A 33 19.51 -8.35 -22.63
N GLU A 34 20.32 -8.16 -23.67
CA GLU A 34 20.54 -9.14 -24.76
C GLU A 34 21.34 -10.38 -24.32
N THR A 35 22.14 -10.26 -23.25
CA THR A 35 23.00 -11.34 -22.77
C THR A 35 22.54 -11.86 -21.41
N PRO A 36 22.29 -13.18 -21.25
CA PRO A 36 21.94 -13.75 -19.95
C PRO A 36 23.11 -13.61 -18.96
N VAL A 37 22.82 -13.09 -17.77
CA VAL A 37 23.81 -12.94 -16.69
C VAL A 37 23.71 -14.12 -15.72
N ASN A 38 24.75 -14.94 -15.66
CA ASN A 38 24.82 -16.03 -14.68
C ASN A 38 25.20 -15.48 -13.29
N GLN A 39 24.22 -15.34 -12.41
CA GLN A 39 24.44 -14.88 -11.02
C GLN A 39 25.13 -15.92 -10.13
N PHE A 40 25.17 -17.21 -10.53
CA PHE A 40 25.86 -18.26 -9.79
C PHE A 40 27.38 -18.25 -10.01
N ASP A 41 27.83 -17.67 -11.13
CA ASP A 41 29.26 -17.51 -11.46
C ASP A 41 29.84 -16.20 -10.88
N ARG A 42 29.00 -15.39 -10.22
CA ARG A 42 29.47 -14.14 -9.64
C ARG A 42 30.39 -14.47 -8.46
N PRO A 43 31.67 -14.07 -8.50
CA PRO A 43 32.54 -14.28 -7.35
C PRO A 43 31.92 -13.56 -6.16
N ALA A 44 31.82 -14.28 -5.04
CA ALA A 44 31.36 -13.68 -3.78
C ALA A 44 32.16 -12.39 -3.55
N PRO A 45 31.51 -11.28 -3.12
CA PRO A 45 32.25 -10.08 -2.79
C PRO A 45 33.33 -10.47 -1.79
N SER A 46 34.60 -10.21 -2.14
CA SER A 46 35.73 -10.47 -1.28
C SER A 46 35.55 -9.64 -0.02
N GLN A 47 35.01 -10.26 1.03
CA GLN A 47 35.02 -9.67 2.36
C GLN A 47 36.50 -9.52 2.73
N PRO A 48 36.98 -8.32 3.09
CA PRO A 48 38.32 -8.21 3.65
C PRO A 48 38.36 -9.11 4.88
N ALA A 49 39.34 -10.03 4.92
CA ALA A 49 39.53 -10.95 6.03
C ALA A 49 39.76 -10.13 7.31
N ILE A 50 38.73 -9.99 8.14
CA ILE A 50 38.89 -9.50 9.50
C ILE A 50 39.53 -10.64 10.26
N ASN A 51 40.84 -10.55 10.48
CA ASN A 51 41.57 -11.50 11.31
C ASN A 51 41.19 -11.24 12.77
N ILE A 52 40.21 -12.00 13.29
CA ILE A 52 39.80 -11.93 14.70
C ILE A 52 40.69 -12.91 15.48
N PRO A 53 41.62 -12.44 16.33
CA PRO A 53 42.40 -13.34 17.18
C PRO A 53 41.48 -14.05 18.20
N PRO A 54 41.86 -15.25 18.70
CA PRO A 54 41.05 -15.98 19.67
C PRO A 54 40.92 -15.17 20.96
N VAL A 55 39.68 -14.90 21.38
CA VAL A 55 39.39 -14.24 22.65
C VAL A 55 39.47 -15.29 23.77
N GLU A 56 40.41 -15.10 24.69
CA GLU A 56 40.44 -15.85 25.95
C GLU A 56 39.24 -15.48 26.84
N PRO A 57 38.57 -16.46 27.48
CA PRO A 57 37.44 -16.19 28.34
C PRO A 57 37.97 -15.80 29.72
N ASN A 58 38.11 -14.50 29.98
CA ASN A 58 37.86 -13.88 31.30
C ASN A 58 38.40 -12.45 31.33
N SER A 59 37.49 -11.48 31.20
CA SER A 59 37.42 -10.27 32.01
C SER A 59 36.44 -9.32 31.34
N VAL A 60 35.42 -8.89 32.08
CA VAL A 60 34.53 -7.80 31.65
C VAL A 60 35.06 -6.53 32.30
N PRO A 61 35.55 -5.54 31.52
CA PRO A 61 35.58 -4.16 31.96
C PRO A 61 34.43 -3.36 31.31
N ALA A 62 33.86 -2.45 32.08
CA ALA A 62 32.74 -1.57 31.73
C ALA A 62 32.94 -0.78 30.41
N PRO A 63 31.85 -0.42 29.71
CA PRO A 63 31.93 0.17 28.36
C PRO A 63 32.56 1.57 28.41
N LYS A 64 33.69 1.73 27.73
CA LYS A 64 34.23 3.04 27.33
C LYS A 64 33.65 3.42 25.97
N GLN A 65 33.11 4.63 25.88
CA GLN A 65 32.56 5.22 24.65
C GLN A 65 33.67 5.39 23.61
N PHE A 66 33.42 4.93 22.38
CA PHE A 66 34.31 5.17 21.24
C PHE A 66 33.91 6.44 20.49
N PRO A 67 34.87 7.29 20.06
CA PRO A 67 34.60 8.49 19.29
C PRO A 67 34.20 8.13 17.85
N ILE A 68 33.17 8.81 17.35
CA ILE A 68 32.62 8.67 16.00
C ILE A 68 33.63 9.20 14.97
N HIS A 69 34.03 8.37 14.02
CA HIS A 69 34.81 8.78 12.86
C HIS A 69 33.88 9.41 11.82
N GLN A 70 34.13 10.68 11.46
CA GLN A 70 33.36 11.43 10.47
C GLN A 70 33.68 10.90 9.05
N GLN A 71 32.66 10.44 8.33
CA GLN A 71 32.75 10.17 6.88
C GLN A 71 32.57 11.48 6.08
N PRO A 72 33.17 11.59 4.87
CA PRO A 72 33.26 12.85 4.14
C PRO A 72 31.91 13.31 3.58
N GLU A 73 31.65 14.62 3.68
CA GLU A 73 30.53 15.31 3.05
C GLU A 73 30.58 15.17 1.52
N VAL A 74 29.63 14.43 0.94
CA VAL A 74 29.28 14.53 -0.47
C VAL A 74 27.81 14.92 -0.58
N LEU A 75 27.61 16.23 -0.80
CA LEU A 75 26.44 16.91 -1.38
C LEU A 75 25.06 16.31 -1.04
N ALA A 76 24.63 16.54 0.20
CA ALA A 76 23.22 16.54 0.59
C ALA A 76 22.65 17.95 0.37
N ASN A 77 21.96 18.17 -0.74
CA ASN A 77 21.02 19.29 -0.85
C ASN A 77 19.59 18.73 -0.82
N SER A 78 18.84 19.18 0.20
CA SER A 78 17.38 19.06 0.45
C SER A 78 16.88 17.66 0.88
N VAL A 79 16.29 17.38 2.06
CA VAL A 79 15.80 18.11 3.24
C VAL A 79 15.70 17.05 4.38
N PRO A 80 16.03 17.33 5.66
CA PRO A 80 15.45 16.59 6.77
C PRO A 80 14.42 17.49 7.45
N ALA A 81 13.15 17.36 7.05
CA ALA A 81 12.08 17.97 7.82
C ALA A 81 11.99 17.16 9.10
N SER A 82 12.17 17.82 10.25
CA SER A 82 11.82 17.20 11.53
C SER A 82 10.39 16.66 11.42
N SER A 83 10.13 15.46 11.92
CA SER A 83 8.88 14.72 11.75
C SER A 83 7.59 15.49 12.12
N GLY A 84 7.69 16.57 12.90
CA GLY A 84 6.56 17.47 13.20
C GLY A 84 6.24 18.48 12.09
N GLN A 85 7.22 18.95 11.32
CA GLN A 85 7.03 19.99 10.31
C GLN A 85 6.24 19.46 9.10
N GLY A 86 6.55 18.26 8.61
CA GLY A 86 5.84 17.66 7.47
C GLY A 86 4.36 17.40 7.78
N VAL A 87 4.04 17.02 9.02
CA VAL A 87 2.65 16.84 9.47
C VAL A 87 1.92 18.17 9.60
N GLN A 88 2.58 19.22 10.09
CA GLN A 88 2.00 20.56 10.19
C GLN A 88 1.71 21.15 8.80
N GLU A 89 2.64 21.00 7.86
CA GLU A 89 2.45 21.43 6.47
C GLU A 89 1.30 20.67 5.81
N ALA A 90 1.25 19.34 5.95
CA ALA A 90 0.14 18.53 5.44
C ALA A 90 -1.22 18.97 6.01
N ASN A 91 -1.31 19.26 7.30
CA ASN A 91 -2.52 19.79 7.92
C ASN A 91 -2.94 21.15 7.34
N ALA A 92 -1.99 22.09 7.22
CA ALA A 92 -2.28 23.42 6.69
C ALA A 92 -2.77 23.35 5.23
N LEU A 93 -2.10 22.54 4.41
CA LEU A 93 -2.45 22.35 3.00
C LEU A 93 -3.79 21.63 2.85
N ALA A 94 -4.04 20.56 3.60
CA ALA A 94 -5.33 19.87 3.59
C ALA A 94 -6.47 20.83 3.93
N ASN A 95 -6.33 21.62 5.00
CA ASN A 95 -7.36 22.58 5.44
C ASN A 95 -7.56 23.75 4.47
N SER A 96 -6.59 24.03 3.60
CA SER A 96 -6.72 25.09 2.58
C SER A 96 -7.65 24.70 1.41
N ALA A 97 -7.83 23.40 1.16
CA ALA A 97 -8.66 22.92 0.06
C ALA A 97 -10.15 22.95 0.43
N ASN A 98 -10.98 23.63 -0.36
CA ASN A 98 -12.43 23.79 -0.13
C ASN A 98 -13.29 22.87 -1.01
N SER A 99 -12.66 22.12 -1.92
CA SER A 99 -13.33 21.14 -2.76
C SER A 99 -12.48 19.90 -2.95
N ILE A 100 -13.12 18.78 -3.35
CA ILE A 100 -12.42 17.52 -3.65
C ILE A 100 -11.37 17.71 -4.76
N LEU A 101 -11.66 18.58 -5.75
CA LEU A 101 -10.72 18.89 -6.83
C LEU A 101 -9.51 19.69 -6.34
N GLU A 102 -9.73 20.67 -5.46
CA GLU A 102 -8.63 21.41 -4.83
C GLU A 102 -7.77 20.48 -3.95
N LEU A 103 -8.40 19.58 -3.19
CA LEU A 103 -7.69 18.63 -2.35
C LEU A 103 -6.82 17.70 -3.20
N LYS A 104 -7.35 17.21 -4.33
CA LYS A 104 -6.58 16.42 -5.30
C LYS A 104 -5.34 17.19 -5.77
N ALA A 105 -5.51 18.43 -6.21
CA ALA A 105 -4.40 19.27 -6.68
C ALA A 105 -3.36 19.53 -5.57
N VAL A 106 -3.81 19.74 -4.33
CA VAL A 106 -2.92 19.89 -3.17
C VAL A 106 -2.08 18.63 -2.95
N ILE A 107 -2.70 17.45 -2.95
CA ILE A 107 -2.00 16.17 -2.76
C ILE A 107 -1.01 15.94 -3.91
N GLU A 108 -1.43 16.11 -5.16
CA GLU A 108 -0.59 15.95 -6.35
C GLU A 108 0.64 16.87 -6.33
N ASN A 109 0.56 18.03 -5.68
CA ASN A 109 1.66 19.00 -5.55
C ASN A 109 2.44 18.89 -4.23
N PHE A 110 1.97 18.12 -3.24
CA PHE A 110 2.60 18.01 -1.93
C PHE A 110 3.98 17.37 -2.00
N GLY A 111 5.04 18.05 -1.54
CA GLY A 111 6.42 17.54 -1.57
C GLY A 111 6.90 16.89 -0.26
N GLY A 112 6.12 16.97 0.81
CA GLY A 112 6.56 16.62 2.16
C GLY A 112 6.49 15.13 2.52
N CYS A 113 6.18 14.23 1.58
CA CYS A 113 6.11 12.78 1.83
C CYS A 113 7.09 12.00 0.95
N ALA A 114 7.95 11.18 1.56
CA ALA A 114 8.89 10.33 0.85
C ALA A 114 8.21 9.30 -0.07
N LEU A 115 6.96 8.92 0.21
CA LEU A 115 6.23 7.98 -0.64
C LEU A 115 5.98 8.52 -2.05
N LYS A 116 5.80 9.84 -2.18
CA LYS A 116 5.51 10.47 -3.47
C LYS A 116 6.64 10.31 -4.48
N SER A 117 7.90 10.44 -4.02
CA SER A 117 9.06 10.31 -4.91
C SER A 117 9.31 8.87 -5.36
N MET A 118 8.68 7.89 -4.72
CA MET A 118 8.84 6.47 -5.00
C MET A 118 7.63 5.86 -5.73
N ALA A 119 6.49 6.56 -5.74
CA ALA A 119 5.28 6.13 -6.42
C ALA A 119 5.28 6.57 -7.90
N THR A 120 4.61 5.79 -8.74
CA THR A 120 4.46 6.09 -10.17
C THR A 120 3.37 7.14 -10.37
N ASN A 121 2.23 6.97 -9.70
CA ASN A 121 1.11 7.90 -9.77
C ASN A 121 0.57 8.24 -8.38
N THR A 122 -0.13 9.36 -8.31
CA THR A 122 -0.97 9.67 -7.15
C THR A 122 -2.31 8.96 -7.32
N VAL A 123 -2.66 8.09 -6.37
CA VAL A 123 -3.93 7.37 -6.32
C VAL A 123 -4.87 8.14 -5.40
N PHE A 124 -5.78 8.92 -5.99
CA PHE A 124 -6.65 9.81 -5.24
C PHE A 124 -8.02 9.18 -4.95
N ALA A 125 -8.88 9.08 -5.96
CA ALA A 125 -10.25 8.58 -5.80
C ALA A 125 -10.84 8.08 -7.12
N ARG A 126 -11.93 7.31 -7.05
CA ARG A 126 -12.84 7.04 -8.19
C ARG A 126 -14.27 6.77 -7.71
N GLY A 127 -15.22 6.71 -8.63
CA GLY A 127 -16.65 6.52 -8.32
C GLY A 127 -17.37 7.85 -8.13
N ASN A 128 -18.53 7.82 -7.49
CA ASN A 128 -19.37 8.99 -7.31
C ASN A 128 -18.99 9.76 -6.03
N PRO A 129 -18.47 11.01 -6.11
CA PRO A 129 -18.10 11.79 -4.93
C PRO A 129 -19.29 12.17 -4.04
N GLU A 130 -20.53 12.10 -4.54
CA GLU A 130 -21.77 12.37 -3.80
C GLU A 130 -22.41 11.08 -3.23
N ALA A 131 -21.72 9.94 -3.32
CA ALA A 131 -22.24 8.69 -2.80
C ALA A 131 -22.34 8.68 -1.27
N ASP A 132 -23.43 8.12 -0.75
CA ASP A 132 -23.64 7.93 0.70
C ASP A 132 -22.64 6.95 1.33
N LEU A 133 -21.95 6.13 0.53
CA LEU A 133 -20.96 5.15 0.97
C LEU A 133 -19.58 5.47 0.39
N MET A 134 -18.62 5.72 1.29
CA MET A 134 -17.20 5.80 0.94
C MET A 134 -16.48 4.52 1.35
N ILE A 135 -15.66 3.95 0.46
CA ILE A 135 -14.89 2.72 0.68
C ILE A 135 -13.41 3.10 0.65
N ILE A 136 -12.69 2.74 1.71
CA ILE A 136 -11.32 3.19 1.94
C ILE A 136 -10.40 2.00 2.14
N ASP A 137 -9.35 1.91 1.32
CA ASP A 137 -8.20 1.03 1.57
C ASP A 137 -7.06 1.79 2.28
N ARG A 138 -6.06 1.07 2.80
CA ARG A 138 -4.90 1.65 3.45
C ARG A 138 -3.96 2.29 2.44
N ALA A 139 -3.45 1.52 1.47
CA ALA A 139 -2.36 1.97 0.62
C ALA A 139 -2.38 1.25 -0.74
N PRO A 140 -2.07 1.96 -1.85
CA PRO A 140 -2.16 1.38 -3.18
C PRO A 140 -1.22 0.20 -3.40
N SER A 141 -1.72 -0.80 -4.13
CA SER A 141 -1.00 -1.91 -4.75
C SER A 141 -0.29 -1.46 -6.04
N ALA A 142 0.49 -2.38 -6.64
CA ALA A 142 1.24 -2.10 -7.86
C ALA A 142 0.33 -1.72 -9.04
N GLU A 143 -0.78 -2.44 -9.23
CA GLU A 143 -1.78 -2.11 -10.25
C GLU A 143 -2.41 -0.74 -10.04
N GLU A 144 -2.72 -0.37 -8.79
CA GLU A 144 -3.33 0.93 -8.45
C GLU A 144 -2.34 2.07 -8.67
N ASP A 145 -1.08 1.89 -8.24
CA ASP A 145 0.00 2.84 -8.50
C ASP A 145 0.23 3.03 -10.01
N ARG A 146 0.17 1.95 -10.80
CA ARG A 146 0.32 2.04 -12.26
C ARG A 146 -0.87 2.72 -12.94
N SER A 147 -2.10 2.49 -12.46
CA SER A 147 -3.30 3.06 -13.07
C SER A 147 -3.67 4.44 -12.54
N GLY A 148 -3.15 4.85 -11.37
CA GLY A 148 -3.57 6.07 -10.67
C GLY A 148 -4.99 6.01 -10.09
N LEU A 149 -5.56 4.80 -9.96
CA LEU A 149 -6.96 4.61 -9.54
C LEU A 149 -7.04 3.63 -8.36
N PRO A 150 -7.79 3.94 -7.29
CA PRO A 150 -7.94 3.03 -6.17
C PRO A 150 -8.79 1.83 -6.57
N PHE A 151 -8.56 0.70 -5.91
CA PHE A 151 -9.13 -0.60 -6.20
C PHE A 151 -9.03 -0.99 -7.69
N ALA A 152 -7.89 -0.75 -8.33
CA ALA A 152 -7.61 -1.27 -9.67
C ALA A 152 -7.26 -2.78 -9.63
N GLY A 153 -7.34 -3.43 -10.80
CA GLY A 153 -6.99 -4.84 -10.95
C GLY A 153 -7.97 -5.83 -10.30
N ALA A 154 -7.47 -7.01 -9.94
CA ALA A 154 -8.30 -8.14 -9.51
C ALA A 154 -9.05 -7.88 -8.19
N SER A 155 -8.41 -7.17 -7.25
CA SER A 155 -9.02 -6.76 -5.98
C SER A 155 -10.28 -5.91 -6.21
N GLY A 156 -10.20 -4.94 -7.14
CA GLY A 156 -11.32 -4.10 -7.54
C GLY A 156 -12.47 -4.85 -8.18
N ILE A 157 -12.16 -5.76 -9.11
CA ILE A 157 -13.17 -6.60 -9.76
C ILE A 157 -13.88 -7.47 -8.71
N PHE A 158 -13.13 -8.01 -7.75
CA PHE A 158 -13.72 -8.79 -6.66
C PHE A 158 -14.58 -7.93 -5.73
N LEU A 159 -14.13 -6.73 -5.37
CA LEU A 159 -14.91 -5.76 -4.59
C LEU A 159 -16.22 -5.39 -5.31
N ALA A 160 -16.18 -5.11 -6.61
CA ALA A 160 -17.39 -4.81 -7.38
C ALA A 160 -18.39 -5.97 -7.34
N LYS A 161 -17.94 -7.23 -7.44
CA LYS A 161 -18.81 -8.41 -7.27
C LYS A 161 -19.40 -8.51 -5.86
N MET A 162 -18.61 -8.20 -4.83
CA MET A 162 -19.08 -8.16 -3.45
C MET A 162 -20.18 -7.11 -3.26
N LEU A 163 -19.98 -5.90 -3.77
CA LEU A 163 -20.95 -4.81 -3.69
C LEU A 163 -22.22 -5.13 -4.51
N GLY A 164 -22.06 -5.70 -5.71
CA GLY A 164 -23.17 -6.14 -6.55
C GLY A 164 -24.06 -7.19 -5.86
N SER A 165 -23.49 -8.06 -5.02
CA SER A 165 -24.26 -9.06 -4.27
C SER A 165 -25.20 -8.46 -3.21
N ILE A 166 -24.95 -7.22 -2.77
CA ILE A 166 -25.85 -6.46 -1.88
C ILE A 166 -26.70 -5.42 -2.63
N GLY A 167 -26.57 -5.33 -3.96
CA GLY A 167 -27.35 -4.44 -4.83
C GLY A 167 -26.73 -3.08 -5.07
N LEU A 168 -25.43 -2.91 -4.81
CA LEU A 168 -24.70 -1.66 -5.08
C LEU A 168 -23.92 -1.77 -6.39
N ASN A 169 -23.85 -0.65 -7.13
CA ASN A 169 -23.04 -0.50 -8.34
C ASN A 169 -21.95 0.56 -8.13
N GLU A 170 -21.17 0.86 -9.17
CA GLU A 170 -20.07 1.84 -9.09
C GLU A 170 -20.56 3.27 -8.82
N ASP A 171 -21.78 3.63 -9.25
CA ASP A 171 -22.37 4.97 -9.03
C ASP A 171 -22.84 5.17 -7.57
N ALA A 172 -23.04 4.07 -6.84
CA ALA A 172 -23.49 4.09 -5.45
C ALA A 172 -22.35 4.21 -4.44
N VAL A 173 -21.09 4.27 -4.89
CA VAL A 173 -19.93 4.25 -4.00
C VAL A 173 -18.85 5.25 -4.41
N TYR A 174 -18.11 5.73 -3.41
CA TYR A 174 -16.90 6.51 -3.58
C TYR A 174 -15.69 5.73 -3.06
N LEU A 175 -14.66 5.55 -3.87
CA LEU A 175 -13.49 4.71 -3.56
C LEU A 175 -12.26 5.59 -3.37
N SER A 176 -11.51 5.38 -2.29
CA SER A 176 -10.27 6.11 -1.98
C SER A 176 -9.28 5.23 -1.20
N ALA A 177 -8.08 5.75 -0.93
CA ALA A 177 -7.07 5.14 -0.07
C ALA A 177 -6.56 6.15 0.97
N CYS A 178 -6.23 5.67 2.17
CA CYS A 178 -5.69 6.51 3.25
C CYS A 178 -4.35 7.17 2.86
N LEU A 179 -3.50 6.43 2.15
CA LEU A 179 -2.24 6.91 1.60
C LEU A 179 -2.39 7.09 0.09
N PRO A 180 -2.13 8.28 -0.47
CA PRO A 180 -2.25 8.51 -1.92
C PRO A 180 -1.16 7.82 -2.75
N TRP A 181 -0.09 7.34 -2.11
CA TRP A 181 1.10 6.82 -2.79
C TRP A 181 1.47 5.44 -2.28
N ARG A 182 1.93 4.58 -3.19
CA ARG A 182 2.34 3.22 -2.89
C ARG A 182 3.67 3.19 -2.12
N PRO A 183 3.75 2.48 -0.98
CA PRO A 183 5.03 2.17 -0.34
C PRO A 183 5.92 1.27 -1.22
N PRO A 184 7.23 1.53 -1.29
CA PRO A 184 8.15 0.76 -2.11
C PRO A 184 8.14 -0.71 -1.69
N GLY A 185 8.08 -1.61 -2.67
CA GLY A 185 8.01 -3.06 -2.43
C GLY A 185 6.76 -3.52 -1.68
N GLY A 186 5.71 -2.69 -1.55
CA GLY A 186 4.48 -3.04 -0.83
C GLY A 186 4.67 -3.16 0.68
N ARG A 187 5.74 -2.58 1.24
CA ARG A 187 5.99 -2.60 2.69
C ARG A 187 4.88 -1.92 3.48
N VAL A 188 4.88 -2.16 4.80
CA VAL A 188 4.06 -1.37 5.71
C VAL A 188 4.60 0.08 5.78
N PRO A 189 3.75 1.11 5.61
CA PRO A 189 4.12 2.51 5.78
C PRO A 189 4.65 2.78 7.19
N THR A 190 5.64 3.66 7.29
CA THR A 190 6.16 4.09 8.58
C THR A 190 5.12 4.93 9.32
N ARG A 191 5.28 5.10 10.64
CA ARG A 191 4.38 5.97 11.41
C ARG A 191 4.41 7.42 10.93
N GLU A 192 5.56 7.88 10.46
CA GLU A 192 5.73 9.23 9.92
C GLU A 192 4.96 9.40 8.61
N GLU A 193 5.09 8.46 7.67
CA GLU A 193 4.31 8.47 6.42
C GLU A 193 2.80 8.46 6.70
N GLN A 194 2.37 7.66 7.68
CA GLN A 194 0.98 7.59 8.11
C GLN A 194 0.51 8.93 8.70
N ALA A 195 1.30 9.53 9.60
CA ALA A 195 0.98 10.80 10.24
C ALA A 195 0.89 11.95 9.23
N ILE A 196 1.74 11.93 8.19
CA ILE A 196 1.72 12.93 7.11
C ILE A 196 0.49 12.78 6.22
N CYS A 197 0.03 11.55 5.96
CA CYS A 197 -1.13 11.31 5.08
C CYS A 197 -2.48 11.46 5.79
N LEU A 198 -2.53 11.28 7.11
CA LEU A 198 -3.78 11.32 7.89
C LEU A 198 -4.60 12.62 7.70
N PRO A 199 -4.01 13.83 7.67
CA PRO A 199 -4.76 15.07 7.42
C PRO A 199 -5.48 15.08 6.08
N PHE A 200 -4.86 14.53 5.03
CA PHE A 200 -5.46 14.51 3.70
C PHE A 200 -6.69 13.62 3.63
N ILE A 201 -6.63 12.39 4.16
CA ILE A 201 -7.80 11.51 4.16
C ILE A 201 -8.92 12.02 5.07
N ARG A 202 -8.59 12.66 6.21
CA ARG A 202 -9.59 13.32 7.06
C ARG A 202 -10.31 14.43 6.31
N ARG A 203 -9.56 15.30 5.63
CA ARG A 203 -10.16 16.35 4.80
C ARG A 203 -10.95 15.78 3.63
N HIS A 204 -10.49 14.67 3.05
CA HIS A 204 -11.19 14.00 1.95
C HIS A 204 -12.55 13.47 2.39
N ILE A 205 -12.61 12.81 3.56
CA ILE A 205 -13.86 12.35 4.17
C ILE A 205 -14.77 13.53 4.52
N GLU A 206 -14.20 14.61 5.08
CA GLU A 206 -14.95 15.83 5.40
C GLU A 206 -15.60 16.44 4.15
N LEU A 207 -14.84 16.58 3.05
CA LEU A 207 -15.33 17.16 1.80
C LEU A 207 -16.31 16.24 1.05
N ALA A 208 -16.12 14.92 1.12
CA ALA A 208 -17.03 13.95 0.51
C ALA A 208 -18.33 13.76 1.32
N SER A 209 -18.29 14.06 2.62
CA SER A 209 -19.44 13.95 3.54
C SER A 209 -20.27 12.65 3.39
N PRO A 210 -19.65 11.45 3.34
CA PRO A 210 -20.39 10.21 3.22
C PRO A 210 -21.20 9.92 4.50
N LYS A 211 -22.32 9.22 4.37
CA LYS A 211 -23.09 8.75 5.54
C LYS A 211 -22.40 7.60 6.25
N HIS A 212 -21.77 6.71 5.49
CA HIS A 212 -21.06 5.55 6.01
C HIS A 212 -19.69 5.37 5.34
N ILE A 213 -18.74 4.80 6.09
CA ILE A 213 -17.44 4.38 5.58
C ILE A 213 -17.31 2.86 5.66
N LEU A 214 -16.86 2.22 4.59
CA LEU A 214 -16.41 0.83 4.59
C LEU A 214 -14.88 0.80 4.59
N MET A 215 -14.28 0.39 5.71
CA MET A 215 -12.83 0.31 5.85
C MET A 215 -12.35 -1.08 5.47
N CYS A 216 -11.50 -1.18 4.45
CA CYS A 216 -10.97 -2.44 3.97
C CYS A 216 -9.63 -2.77 4.64
N GLY A 217 -9.58 -3.89 5.38
CA GLY A 217 -8.34 -4.39 5.97
C GLY A 217 -7.72 -3.42 6.97
N GLU A 218 -6.44 -3.13 6.76
CA GLU A 218 -5.65 -2.27 7.65
C GLU A 218 -6.04 -0.79 7.59
N ALA A 219 -6.91 -0.37 6.66
CA ALA A 219 -7.51 0.96 6.66
C ALA A 219 -8.25 1.23 7.99
N ALA A 220 -8.85 0.19 8.58
CA ALA A 220 -9.56 0.29 9.86
C ALA A 220 -8.62 0.67 11.01
N ALA A 221 -7.46 0.01 11.12
CA ALA A 221 -6.48 0.32 12.14
C ALA A 221 -5.90 1.74 11.96
N PHE A 222 -5.68 2.14 10.71
CA PHE A 222 -5.18 3.48 10.36
C PHE A 222 -6.18 4.59 10.74
N LEU A 223 -7.42 4.52 10.24
CA LEU A 223 -8.41 5.59 10.43
C LEU A 223 -8.92 5.70 11.87
N LEU A 224 -8.98 4.57 12.58
CA LEU A 224 -9.33 4.55 14.00
C LEU A 224 -8.12 4.84 14.92
N GLU A 225 -6.92 4.98 14.34
CA GLU A 225 -5.65 5.15 15.07
C GLU A 225 -5.42 4.07 16.16
N LYS A 226 -5.89 2.84 15.89
CA LYS A 226 -5.82 1.69 16.81
C LYS A 226 -4.64 0.79 16.44
N LYS A 227 -3.92 0.28 17.44
CA LYS A 227 -2.87 -0.74 17.26
C LYS A 227 -3.43 -2.17 17.12
N THR A 228 -4.68 -2.29 16.68
CA THR A 228 -5.43 -3.55 16.66
C THR A 228 -5.59 -4.02 15.22
N GLY A 229 -5.25 -5.27 14.94
CA GLY A 229 -5.40 -5.82 13.59
C GLY A 229 -6.85 -6.08 13.18
N ILE A 230 -7.08 -6.21 11.87
CA ILE A 230 -8.42 -6.34 11.26
C ILE A 230 -9.27 -7.48 11.84
N ASN A 231 -8.66 -8.59 12.29
CA ASN A 231 -9.39 -9.72 12.87
C ASN A 231 -10.29 -9.34 14.06
N LYS A 232 -9.92 -8.31 14.83
CA LYS A 232 -10.72 -7.82 15.96
C LYS A 232 -11.65 -6.66 15.60
N LEU A 233 -11.30 -5.88 14.57
CA LEU A 233 -12.06 -4.70 14.15
C LEU A 233 -13.21 -5.04 13.19
N ARG A 234 -13.06 -6.10 12.40
CA ARG A 234 -14.02 -6.51 11.38
C ARG A 234 -15.42 -6.73 11.95
N GLY A 235 -16.45 -6.29 11.22
CA GLY A 235 -17.84 -6.50 11.57
C GLY A 235 -18.38 -5.67 12.73
N SER A 236 -17.55 -4.81 13.33
CA SER A 236 -17.94 -3.84 14.34
C SER A 236 -18.17 -2.47 13.69
N TRP A 237 -19.22 -1.78 14.13
CA TRP A 237 -19.45 -0.38 13.81
C TRP A 237 -18.62 0.49 14.74
N GLU A 238 -17.91 1.44 14.17
CA GLU A 238 -17.00 2.35 14.85
C GLU A 238 -17.24 3.77 14.32
N THR A 239 -16.69 4.77 14.99
CA THR A 239 -16.78 6.17 14.56
C THR A 239 -15.41 6.63 14.06
N VAL A 240 -15.37 7.19 12.85
CA VAL A 240 -14.19 7.84 12.28
C VAL A 240 -14.31 9.34 12.44
N GLU A 241 -13.29 9.94 13.05
CA GLU A 241 -13.15 11.38 13.22
C GLU A 241 -12.54 12.02 11.95
N ALA A 242 -13.32 12.84 11.26
CA ALA A 242 -12.94 13.55 10.04
C ALA A 242 -13.09 15.07 10.26
N ASN A 243 -12.09 15.64 10.95
CA ASN A 243 -12.03 17.07 11.30
C ASN A 243 -13.28 17.55 12.06
N SER A 244 -14.17 18.30 11.40
CA SER A 244 -15.37 18.87 12.00
C SER A 244 -16.56 17.90 12.10
N GLN A 245 -16.45 16.69 11.53
CA GLN A 245 -17.51 15.71 11.51
C GLN A 245 -17.05 14.31 11.94
N THR A 246 -18.03 13.50 12.34
CA THR A 246 -17.85 12.08 12.62
C THR A 246 -18.68 11.26 11.66
N VAL A 247 -18.13 10.14 11.20
CA VAL A 247 -18.81 9.25 10.26
C VAL A 247 -18.82 7.83 10.82
N THR A 248 -19.96 7.16 10.67
CA THR A 248 -20.11 5.76 11.09
C THR A 248 -19.38 4.86 10.10
N ALA A 249 -18.53 3.96 10.60
CA ALA A 249 -17.67 3.13 9.78
C ALA A 249 -17.77 1.65 10.13
N LEU A 250 -17.84 0.80 9.10
CA LEU A 250 -17.79 -0.65 9.22
C LEU A 250 -16.46 -1.17 8.68
N SER A 251 -15.83 -2.08 9.40
CA SER A 251 -14.58 -2.72 8.94
C SER A 251 -14.85 -4.07 8.31
N ILE A 252 -14.18 -4.36 7.19
CA ILE A 252 -14.20 -5.68 6.53
C ILE A 252 -12.79 -6.16 6.21
N PHE A 253 -12.65 -7.46 5.91
CA PHE A 253 -11.41 -7.95 5.32
C PHE A 253 -11.18 -7.33 3.94
N HIS A 254 -9.91 -7.08 3.62
CA HIS A 254 -9.54 -6.56 2.32
C HIS A 254 -9.88 -7.57 1.20
N PRO A 255 -10.37 -7.14 0.01
CA PRO A 255 -10.71 -8.04 -1.09
C PRO A 255 -9.55 -8.98 -1.50
N THR A 256 -8.31 -8.50 -1.58
CA THR A 256 -7.12 -9.34 -1.83
C THR A 256 -7.00 -10.49 -0.82
N PHE A 257 -7.14 -10.21 0.48
CA PHE A 257 -7.09 -11.24 1.52
C PHE A 257 -8.18 -12.30 1.32
N LEU A 258 -9.38 -11.88 0.94
CA LEU A 258 -10.51 -12.79 0.70
C LEU A 258 -10.35 -13.64 -0.55
N MET A 259 -9.60 -13.18 -1.55
CA MET A 259 -9.25 -13.97 -2.73
C MET A 259 -8.31 -15.12 -2.34
N GLU A 260 -7.32 -14.84 -1.50
CA GLU A 260 -6.34 -15.81 -1.00
C GLU A 260 -6.94 -16.75 0.07
N HIS A 261 -7.95 -16.28 0.82
CA HIS A 261 -8.55 -17.02 1.92
C HIS A 261 -10.07 -17.21 1.73
N PRO A 262 -10.51 -18.13 0.85
CA PRO A 262 -11.93 -18.32 0.54
C PRO A 262 -12.82 -18.64 1.75
N ALA A 263 -12.29 -19.34 2.77
CA ALA A 263 -13.02 -19.64 4.00
C ALA A 263 -13.51 -18.37 4.75
N SER A 264 -12.77 -17.26 4.61
CA SER A 264 -13.11 -15.98 5.24
C SER A 264 -14.24 -15.23 4.52
N LYS A 265 -14.66 -15.67 3.31
CA LYS A 265 -15.73 -15.01 2.53
C LYS A 265 -17.08 -15.04 3.24
N LYS A 266 -17.37 -16.09 4.04
CA LYS A 266 -18.59 -16.15 4.86
C LYS A 266 -18.67 -14.98 5.85
N LEU A 267 -17.52 -14.61 6.43
CA LEU A 267 -17.44 -13.51 7.38
C LEU A 267 -17.64 -12.16 6.68
N ALA A 268 -17.00 -11.95 5.53
CA ALA A 268 -17.20 -10.74 4.73
C ALA A 268 -18.65 -10.59 4.27
N TRP A 269 -19.32 -11.69 3.90
CA TRP A 269 -20.74 -11.68 3.55
C TRP A 269 -21.62 -11.20 4.71
N ALA A 270 -21.37 -11.68 5.93
CA ALA A 270 -22.11 -11.22 7.11
C ALA A 270 -21.91 -9.71 7.35
N ASP A 271 -20.70 -9.20 7.13
CA ASP A 271 -20.40 -7.77 7.28
C ASP A 271 -21.11 -6.93 6.18
N LEU A 272 -21.12 -7.40 4.93
CA LEU A 272 -21.85 -6.74 3.84
C LEU A 272 -23.36 -6.69 4.07
N LEU A 273 -23.94 -7.72 4.69
CA LEU A 273 -25.35 -7.70 5.07
C LEU A 273 -25.65 -6.63 6.14
N LYS A 274 -24.73 -6.42 7.10
CA LYS A 274 -24.86 -5.32 8.08
C LYS A 274 -24.80 -3.97 7.37
N LEU A 275 -23.86 -3.80 6.44
CA LEU A 275 -23.76 -2.59 5.63
C LEU A 275 -25.05 -2.33 4.85
N LYS A 276 -25.58 -3.36 4.16
CA LYS A 276 -26.85 -3.26 3.43
C LYS A 276 -27.99 -2.81 4.34
N ALA A 277 -28.12 -3.41 5.52
CA ALA A 277 -29.15 -3.05 6.48
C ALA A 277 -29.03 -1.58 6.92
N ALA A 278 -27.81 -1.09 7.17
CA ALA A 278 -27.57 0.30 7.55
C ALA A 278 -27.90 1.30 6.42
N LEU A 279 -27.62 0.95 5.16
CA LEU A 279 -27.95 1.78 3.99
C LEU A 279 -29.47 1.83 3.72
N THR A 280 -30.17 0.71 3.92
CA THR A 280 -31.63 0.63 3.70
C THR A 280 -32.44 1.29 4.82
N ALA A 281 -31.97 1.27 6.07
CA ALA A 281 -32.66 1.90 7.21
C ALA A 281 -32.75 3.44 7.14
N GLN A 282 -32.22 4.04 6.08
CA GLN A 282 -32.15 5.49 5.85
C GLN A 282 -33.01 5.95 4.64
N LEU A 283 -33.69 5.02 3.97
CA LEU A 283 -34.73 5.29 2.97
C LEU A 283 -36.11 5.22 3.65
#